data_AF-A0A918DZJ6-F1
#
_entry.id   AF-A0A918DZJ6-F1
#
_cell.length_a   1.000
_cell.length_b   1.000
_cell.length_c   1.000
_cell.angle_alpha   90.00
_cell.angle_beta   90.00
_cell.angle_gamma   90.00
#
_symmetry.space_group_name_H-M   'P 1'
#
loop_
_entity.id
_entity.type
_entity.pdbx_description
1 polymer ?
#
loop_
_entity_poly.entity_id
_entity_poly.type
_entity_poly.pdbx_seq_one_letter_code
_entity_poly.pdbx_strand_id
1 'polypeptide(L)'
;MHGSVRGARADRAMCCVAAAGLAVALSGGIGTVHAVQQAGVEHNAGVRRADPTVSCENVTGLIEAIDNANKGASGPITLAEGCTYDINDKPLPRITGTVGIEGHGSQLLRELKKDRSRILEVAEGARLTLTDVTLTGGQAESGGALYIDGGEVVLNGTSRLANAAASASGAEVFNKRGTLTLNDTALVEHGVTPLGKGGGVYNDGGTVTVNDRARIAGNRGLRGGGGIYNSKGTVTLNDDARIEDNDGGRGNGGGIYNDGGTVDYRTTHAITGNRPDDCRDCSPAAGTGNSGTDSSGTDSSGTDSSGTDSSGTDSSGTGGSGPENSGPDPT
;
A
#
# COMPACT_ATOMS: atom_id res chain seq x y z
N MET A 1 -25.33 35.41 42.04
CA MET A 1 -23.91 35.79 42.23
C MET A 1 -23.10 34.81 41.39
N HIS A 2 -22.76 35.20 40.15
CA HIS A 2 -21.38 35.48 39.69
C HIS A 2 -20.40 34.32 39.99
N GLY A 3 -19.72 33.68 39.02
CA GLY A 3 -19.35 34.14 37.69
C GLY A 3 -19.00 33.01 36.71
N SER A 4 -19.05 33.40 35.44
CA SER A 4 -18.70 32.69 34.22
C SER A 4 -17.19 32.73 33.99
N VAL A 5 -16.59 31.65 33.48
CA VAL A 5 -15.36 31.73 32.68
C VAL A 5 -15.49 30.80 31.47
N ARG A 6 -15.75 31.40 30.31
CA ARG A 6 -15.39 30.90 28.99
C ARG A 6 -14.06 31.53 28.58
N GLY A 7 -13.23 30.78 27.87
CA GLY A 7 -12.17 31.31 27.03
C GLY A 7 -11.17 30.21 26.68
N ALA A 8 -10.53 30.18 25.52
CA ALA A 8 -10.72 30.80 24.21
C ALA A 8 -9.70 30.10 23.29
N ARG A 9 -9.99 30.09 21.99
CA ARG A 9 -9.16 29.53 20.91
C ARG A 9 -7.77 30.18 20.87
N ALA A 10 -6.75 29.38 20.56
CA ALA A 10 -5.43 29.86 20.18
C ALA A 10 -5.33 29.92 18.64
N ASP A 11 -5.60 31.09 18.06
CA ASP A 11 -5.14 31.45 16.73
C ASP A 11 -3.71 31.99 16.86
N ARG A 12 -2.74 31.34 16.20
CA ARG A 12 -1.36 31.85 16.09
C ARG A 12 -1.28 32.80 14.90
N ALA A 13 -1.38 34.10 15.17
CA ALA A 13 -1.06 35.15 14.22
C ALA A 13 0.44 35.51 14.23
N MET A 14 0.99 35.62 13.02
CA MET A 14 2.11 36.43 12.55
C MET A 14 2.82 37.31 13.60
N CYS A 15 4.13 37.09 13.76
CA CYS A 15 5.00 38.00 14.51
C CYS A 15 5.75 38.93 13.54
N CYS A 16 5.35 40.20 13.47
CA CYS A 16 6.16 41.29 12.92
C CYS A 16 7.06 41.84 14.02
N VAL A 17 8.38 41.78 13.85
CA VAL A 17 9.36 42.41 14.75
C VAL A 17 9.57 43.86 14.32
N ALA A 18 9.23 44.80 15.20
CA ALA A 18 9.57 46.22 15.06
C ALA A 18 10.96 46.48 15.65
N ALA A 19 11.85 47.08 14.86
CA ALA A 19 13.17 47.53 15.32
C ALA A 19 13.08 48.99 15.79
N ALA A 20 13.38 49.23 17.07
CA ALA A 20 13.58 50.56 17.63
C ALA A 20 15.04 50.98 17.46
N GLY A 21 15.30 52.05 16.71
CA GLY A 21 16.61 52.67 16.53
C GLY A 21 16.72 53.96 17.35
N LEU A 22 17.61 53.94 18.33
CA LEU A 22 17.96 55.04 19.24
C LEU A 22 18.74 56.13 18.47
N ALA A 23 18.29 57.38 18.52
CA ALA A 23 19.01 58.52 17.94
C ALA A 23 19.95 59.17 18.98
N VAL A 24 21.24 59.24 18.66
CA VAL A 24 22.23 60.05 19.39
C VAL A 24 22.73 61.15 18.43
N ALA A 25 22.54 62.40 18.84
CA ALA A 25 23.04 63.56 18.10
C ALA A 25 24.45 63.92 18.58
N LEU A 26 25.39 64.04 17.65
CA LEU A 26 26.67 64.72 17.84
C LEU A 26 26.96 65.63 16.65
N SER A 27 27.33 66.86 16.98
CA SER A 27 27.57 67.99 16.10
C SER A 27 29.00 68.00 15.53
N GLY A 28 29.11 68.34 14.24
CA GLY A 28 30.25 69.08 13.67
C GLY A 28 31.27 68.28 12.86
N GLY A 29 31.63 68.82 11.69
CA GLY A 29 32.89 68.48 10.99
C GLY A 29 32.73 68.05 9.54
N ILE A 30 33.21 68.90 8.63
CA ILE A 30 33.17 68.75 7.17
C ILE A 30 34.24 67.74 6.73
N GLY A 31 33.87 66.73 5.94
CA GLY A 31 34.82 65.80 5.32
C GLY A 31 34.14 64.90 4.29
N THR A 32 34.53 65.01 3.03
CA THR A 32 34.07 64.19 1.91
C THR A 32 34.42 62.72 2.15
N VAL A 33 33.41 61.83 2.21
CA VAL A 33 33.63 60.38 2.27
C VAL A 33 32.89 59.72 1.11
N HIS A 34 33.65 58.97 0.31
CA HIS A 34 33.18 58.10 -0.75
C HIS A 34 32.06 57.18 -0.24
N ALA A 35 30.96 57.10 -1.00
CA ALA A 35 29.90 56.14 -0.75
C ALA A 35 30.44 54.71 -1.00
N VAL A 36 30.67 53.97 0.08
CA VAL A 36 30.73 52.51 0.00
C VAL A 36 29.30 52.02 0.10
N GLN A 37 28.75 51.58 -1.02
CA GLN A 37 27.48 50.88 -1.10
C GLN A 37 27.56 49.65 -0.17
N GLN A 38 26.83 49.66 0.94
CA GLN A 38 26.63 48.43 1.71
C GLN A 38 25.81 47.48 0.85
N ALA A 39 26.44 46.40 0.42
CA ALA A 39 25.74 45.24 -0.13
C ALA A 39 24.73 44.76 0.91
N GLY A 40 23.46 44.79 0.53
CA GLY A 40 22.39 44.20 1.32
C GLY A 40 22.71 42.73 1.58
N VAL A 41 22.52 42.30 2.81
CA VAL A 41 22.49 40.89 3.17
C VAL A 41 21.28 40.29 2.47
N GLU A 42 21.51 39.55 1.38
CA GLU A 42 20.48 38.71 0.78
C GLU A 42 20.07 37.65 1.82
N HIS A 43 18.84 37.76 2.30
CA HIS A 43 18.21 36.70 3.06
C HIS A 43 18.16 35.45 2.18
N ASN A 44 18.94 34.46 2.59
CA ASN A 44 19.00 33.09 2.10
C ASN A 44 17.67 32.66 1.44
N ALA A 45 17.64 32.69 0.12
CA ALA A 45 16.53 32.17 -0.66
C ALA A 45 16.48 30.66 -0.44
N GLY A 46 15.67 30.23 0.54
CA GLY A 46 15.26 28.85 0.65
C GLY A 46 14.75 28.40 -0.72
N VAL A 47 15.25 27.26 -1.18
CA VAL A 47 14.86 26.66 -2.47
C VAL A 47 13.34 26.72 -2.58
N ARG A 48 12.81 27.62 -3.41
CA ARG A 48 11.38 27.61 -3.72
C ARG A 48 11.14 26.29 -4.43
N ARG A 49 10.39 25.39 -3.80
CA ARG A 49 9.83 24.23 -4.49
C ARG A 49 9.08 24.75 -5.71
N ALA A 50 9.21 24.06 -6.84
CA ALA A 50 8.48 24.42 -8.05
C ALA A 50 6.98 24.48 -7.73
N ASP A 51 6.28 25.43 -8.32
CA ASP A 51 4.84 25.56 -8.12
C ASP A 51 4.14 24.25 -8.55
N PRO A 52 3.15 23.77 -7.77
CA PRO A 52 2.46 22.53 -8.12
C PRO A 52 1.72 22.72 -9.45
N THR A 53 1.79 21.70 -10.31
CA THR A 53 0.99 21.68 -11.56
C THR A 53 -0.50 21.64 -11.28
N VAL A 54 -0.90 21.13 -10.11
CA VAL A 54 -2.31 21.05 -9.69
C VAL A 54 -2.48 21.61 -8.27
N SER A 55 -3.15 22.76 -8.16
CA SER A 55 -3.52 23.37 -6.88
C SER A 55 -4.44 22.47 -6.03
N CYS A 56 -4.45 22.67 -4.71
CA CYS A 56 -5.33 21.93 -3.79
C CYS A 56 -6.79 21.95 -4.24
N GLU A 57 -7.47 20.81 -4.09
CA GLU A 57 -8.89 20.60 -4.43
C GLU A 57 -9.23 20.80 -5.92
N ASN A 58 -8.27 21.13 -6.79
CA ASN A 58 -8.50 21.32 -8.22
C ASN A 58 -8.54 19.99 -8.98
N VAL A 59 -9.61 19.23 -8.77
CA VAL A 59 -9.82 17.93 -9.40
C VAL A 59 -9.99 18.04 -10.92
N THR A 60 -10.55 19.14 -11.43
CA THR A 60 -10.64 19.36 -12.88
C THR A 60 -9.25 19.53 -13.49
N GLY A 61 -8.37 20.29 -12.85
CA GLY A 61 -6.97 20.42 -13.26
C GLY A 61 -6.20 19.10 -13.20
N LEU A 62 -6.48 18.25 -12.21
CA LEU A 62 -5.93 16.89 -12.15
C LEU A 62 -6.35 16.05 -13.36
N ILE A 63 -7.63 16.08 -13.72
CA ILE A 63 -8.16 15.37 -14.89
C ILE A 63 -7.47 15.85 -16.17
N GLU A 64 -7.38 17.17 -16.37
CA GLU A 64 -6.72 17.77 -17.53
C GLU A 64 -5.23 17.39 -17.59
N ALA A 65 -4.54 17.37 -16.44
CA ALA A 65 -3.15 16.97 -16.36
C ALA A 65 -2.95 15.49 -16.74
N ILE A 66 -3.82 14.60 -16.25
CA ILE A 66 -3.81 13.18 -16.63
C ILE A 66 -4.08 13.01 -18.13
N ASP A 67 -5.07 13.71 -18.69
CA ASP A 67 -5.39 13.64 -20.11
C ASP A 67 -4.23 14.13 -21.00
N ASN A 68 -3.49 15.14 -20.55
CA ASN A 68 -2.30 15.62 -21.26
C ASN A 68 -1.14 14.62 -21.16
N ALA A 69 -0.89 14.04 -19.99
CA ALA A 69 0.12 13.00 -19.83
C ALA A 69 -0.20 11.73 -20.65
N ASN A 70 -1.48 11.35 -20.73
CA ASN A 70 -1.95 10.28 -21.61
C ASN A 70 -1.67 10.53 -23.10
N LYS A 71 -1.57 11.80 -23.53
CA LYS A 71 -1.22 12.21 -24.91
C LYS A 71 0.29 12.34 -25.14
N GLY A 72 1.12 11.99 -24.14
CA GLY A 72 2.57 12.04 -24.22
C GLY A 72 3.20 13.35 -23.74
N ALA A 73 2.47 14.20 -23.00
CA ALA A 73 3.09 15.33 -22.34
C ALA A 73 4.17 14.85 -21.36
N SER A 74 5.32 15.52 -21.36
CA SER A 74 6.47 15.15 -20.52
C SER A 74 6.43 15.82 -19.15
N GLY A 75 6.85 15.09 -18.12
CA GLY A 75 7.02 15.59 -16.76
C GLY A 75 5.98 15.04 -15.78
N PRO A 76 6.30 15.01 -14.46
CA PRO A 76 5.39 14.54 -13.45
C PRO A 76 4.25 15.55 -13.21
N ILE A 77 3.07 15.02 -12.92
CA ILE A 77 1.96 15.78 -12.36
C ILE A 77 2.25 15.99 -10.88
N THR A 78 2.63 17.20 -10.49
CA THR A 78 2.87 17.58 -9.09
C THR A 78 1.61 18.13 -8.46
N LEU A 79 1.17 17.48 -7.38
CA LEU A 79 0.05 17.93 -6.56
C LEU A 79 0.53 18.93 -5.50
N ALA A 80 -0.35 19.81 -5.06
CA ALA A 80 -0.07 20.67 -3.92
C ALA A 80 0.06 19.83 -2.65
N GLU A 81 1.05 20.14 -1.80
CA GLU A 81 1.42 19.32 -0.64
C GLU A 81 0.29 19.10 0.36
N GLY A 82 0.12 17.85 0.81
CA GLY A 82 -0.80 17.47 1.88
C GLY A 82 -2.28 17.70 1.60
N CYS A 83 -2.68 17.84 0.34
CA CYS A 83 -4.04 18.20 -0.03
C CYS A 83 -4.92 16.98 -0.34
N THR A 84 -6.23 17.15 -0.12
CA THR A 84 -7.23 16.15 -0.48
C THR A 84 -7.93 16.57 -1.77
N TYR A 85 -7.92 15.67 -2.74
CA TYR A 85 -8.62 15.80 -4.02
C TYR A 85 -9.85 14.89 -3.96
N ASP A 86 -11.01 15.48 -3.74
CA ASP A 86 -12.29 14.78 -3.73
C ASP A 86 -12.73 14.44 -5.17
N ILE A 87 -12.62 13.17 -5.53
CA ILE A 87 -12.94 12.67 -6.87
C ILE A 87 -14.32 11.98 -6.93
N ASN A 88 -15.18 12.17 -5.93
CA ASN A 88 -16.48 11.49 -5.83
C ASN A 88 -17.32 11.67 -7.08
N ASP A 89 -17.56 12.92 -7.47
CA ASP A 89 -18.42 13.28 -8.61
C ASP A 89 -17.63 13.44 -9.93
N LYS A 90 -16.32 13.14 -9.91
CA LYS A 90 -15.39 13.38 -11.04
C LYS A 90 -14.45 12.19 -11.23
N PRO A 91 -14.87 11.14 -11.97
CA PRO A 91 -14.00 10.00 -12.24
C PRO A 91 -12.75 10.45 -12.99
N LEU A 92 -11.59 9.94 -12.55
CA LEU A 92 -10.33 10.20 -13.22
C LEU A 92 -10.26 9.43 -14.55
N PRO A 93 -9.59 9.98 -15.57
CA PRO A 93 -9.41 9.29 -16.83
C PRO A 93 -8.65 7.97 -16.66
N ARG A 94 -8.97 6.99 -17.51
CA ARG A 94 -8.16 5.78 -17.66
C ARG A 94 -6.76 6.17 -18.10
N ILE A 95 -5.74 5.56 -17.50
CA ILE A 95 -4.34 5.76 -17.87
C ILE A 95 -4.05 4.93 -19.12
N THR A 96 -3.73 5.62 -20.22
CA THR A 96 -3.40 5.02 -21.53
C THR A 96 -1.99 5.34 -21.99
N GLY A 97 -1.32 6.31 -21.36
CA GLY A 97 0.06 6.68 -21.63
C GLY A 97 1.01 6.38 -20.46
N THR A 98 2.08 7.16 -20.36
CA THR A 98 2.97 7.16 -19.19
C THR A 98 2.61 8.35 -18.31
N VAL A 99 2.10 8.09 -17.12
CA VAL A 99 1.62 9.11 -16.17
C VAL A 99 2.35 8.95 -14.85
N GLY A 100 3.03 10.01 -14.41
CA GLY A 100 3.63 10.10 -13.08
C GLY A 100 2.90 11.13 -12.23
N ILE A 101 2.53 10.79 -10.99
CA ILE A 101 1.91 11.70 -10.03
C ILE A 101 2.78 11.78 -8.78
N GLU A 102 3.24 12.98 -8.47
CA GLU A 102 3.95 13.33 -7.25
C GLU A 102 2.96 13.97 -6.28
N GLY A 103 2.59 13.23 -5.24
CA GLY A 103 1.52 13.60 -4.32
C GLY A 103 1.96 14.53 -3.20
N HIS A 104 3.22 14.43 -2.75
CA HIS A 104 3.71 15.15 -1.58
C HIS A 104 2.77 14.97 -0.36
N GLY A 105 2.36 13.73 -0.09
CA GLY A 105 1.44 13.37 0.99
C GLY A 105 -0.05 13.65 0.69
N SER A 106 -0.40 13.99 -0.54
CA SER A 106 -1.79 14.23 -0.95
C SER A 106 -2.63 12.96 -1.05
N GLN A 107 -3.94 13.15 -1.01
CA GLN A 107 -4.93 12.08 -1.05
C GLN A 107 -5.90 12.24 -2.22
N LEU A 108 -6.16 11.17 -2.96
CA LEU A 108 -7.27 11.07 -3.91
C LEU A 108 -8.39 10.29 -3.20
N LEU A 109 -9.45 11.01 -2.85
CA LEU A 109 -10.50 10.52 -1.95
C LEU A 109 -11.79 10.21 -2.71
N ARG A 110 -12.31 9.00 -2.48
CA ARG A 110 -13.71 8.63 -2.70
C ARG A 110 -14.38 8.31 -1.35
N GLU A 111 -15.64 8.72 -1.20
CA GLU A 111 -16.48 8.39 -0.06
C GLU A 111 -17.26 7.10 -0.31
N LEU A 112 -17.32 6.25 0.73
CA LEU A 112 -17.81 4.87 0.67
C LEU A 112 -19.32 4.68 0.43
N LYS A 113 -20.08 5.68 -0.04
CA LYS A 113 -21.55 5.66 0.04
C LYS A 113 -22.33 6.21 -1.16
N LYS A 114 -21.67 6.78 -2.18
CA LYS A 114 -22.38 7.53 -3.23
C LYS A 114 -22.46 6.78 -4.55
N ASP A 115 -21.35 6.22 -5.04
CA ASP A 115 -21.29 5.45 -6.28
C ASP A 115 -20.17 4.39 -6.22
N ARG A 116 -20.46 3.18 -6.70
CA ARG A 116 -19.43 2.13 -6.89
C ARG A 116 -18.52 2.52 -8.05
N SER A 117 -17.54 3.37 -7.79
CA SER A 117 -16.51 3.74 -8.75
C SER A 117 -15.10 3.44 -8.27
N ARG A 118 -14.28 2.96 -9.20
CA ARG A 118 -12.84 2.81 -9.03
C ARG A 118 -12.15 4.17 -8.94
N ILE A 119 -10.94 4.21 -8.36
CA ILE A 119 -10.12 5.42 -8.37
C ILE A 119 -9.35 5.56 -9.69
N LEU A 120 -8.52 4.58 -10.07
CA LEU A 120 -7.73 4.61 -11.30
C LEU A 120 -7.74 3.25 -12.04
N GLU A 121 -7.67 3.32 -13.36
CA GLU A 121 -7.52 2.15 -14.24
C GLU A 121 -6.33 2.36 -15.16
N VAL A 122 -5.50 1.33 -15.35
CA VAL A 122 -4.30 1.38 -16.19
C VAL A 122 -4.42 0.39 -17.34
N ALA A 123 -4.28 0.89 -18.55
CA ALA A 123 -4.41 0.16 -19.80
C ALA A 123 -3.20 -0.71 -20.13
N GLU A 124 -3.39 -1.63 -21.07
CA GLU A 124 -2.33 -2.47 -21.61
C GLU A 124 -1.23 -1.60 -22.23
N GLY A 125 0.02 -1.83 -21.83
CA GLY A 125 1.18 -1.06 -22.27
C GLY A 125 1.29 0.36 -21.68
N ALA A 126 0.34 0.79 -20.84
CA ALA A 126 0.42 2.06 -20.13
C ALA A 126 1.21 1.91 -18.81
N ARG A 127 1.73 3.02 -18.30
CA ARG A 127 2.48 3.07 -17.04
C ARG A 127 1.95 4.18 -16.14
N LEU A 128 1.66 3.83 -14.88
CA LEU A 128 1.34 4.76 -13.81
C LEU A 128 2.42 4.70 -12.73
N THR A 129 2.99 5.84 -12.34
CA THR A 129 3.86 5.96 -11.17
C THR A 129 3.22 6.89 -10.15
N LEU A 130 3.05 6.42 -8.91
CA LEU A 130 2.54 7.22 -7.79
C LEU A 130 3.63 7.35 -6.72
N THR A 131 4.02 8.58 -6.42
CA THR A 131 5.02 8.88 -5.39
C THR A 131 4.37 9.74 -4.30
N ASP A 132 4.35 9.25 -3.07
CA ASP A 132 3.76 9.92 -1.91
C ASP A 132 2.28 10.33 -2.10
N VAL A 133 1.49 9.44 -2.72
CA VAL A 133 0.04 9.64 -2.93
C VAL A 133 -0.76 8.59 -2.15
N THR A 134 -1.81 9.00 -1.46
CA THR A 134 -2.81 8.07 -0.91
C THR A 134 -4.03 7.98 -1.81
N LEU A 135 -4.41 6.77 -2.23
CA LEU A 135 -5.72 6.50 -2.84
C LEU A 135 -6.62 5.89 -1.78
N THR A 136 -7.81 6.45 -1.55
CA THR A 136 -8.70 5.94 -0.51
C THR A 136 -10.17 5.87 -0.91
N GLY A 137 -10.85 4.80 -0.49
CA GLY A 137 -12.30 4.66 -0.56
C GLY A 137 -12.86 4.24 -1.92
N GLY A 138 -12.01 3.70 -2.80
CA GLY A 138 -12.45 3.18 -4.09
C GLY A 138 -13.38 1.97 -3.95
N GLN A 139 -14.41 1.89 -4.78
CA GLN A 139 -15.39 0.81 -4.73
C GLN A 139 -15.70 0.31 -6.14
N ALA A 140 -15.39 -0.94 -6.45
CA ALA A 140 -15.64 -1.49 -7.78
C ALA A 140 -16.18 -2.91 -7.73
N GLU A 141 -16.47 -3.50 -8.88
CA GLU A 141 -16.62 -4.96 -8.95
C GLU A 141 -15.29 -5.65 -8.66
N SER A 142 -14.23 -5.21 -9.34
CA SER A 142 -12.85 -5.64 -9.12
C SER A 142 -11.91 -4.45 -9.17
N GLY A 143 -10.93 -4.42 -8.27
CA GLY A 143 -9.97 -3.32 -8.16
C GLY A 143 -10.65 -2.03 -7.75
N GLY A 144 -10.96 -1.88 -6.46
CA GLY A 144 -11.62 -0.68 -5.93
C GLY A 144 -10.72 0.55 -6.03
N ALA A 145 -9.46 0.47 -5.60
CA ALA A 145 -8.50 1.55 -5.84
C ALA A 145 -7.94 1.49 -7.27
N LEU A 146 -7.38 0.35 -7.66
CA LEU A 146 -6.67 0.15 -8.92
C LEU A 146 -7.13 -1.09 -9.68
N TYR A 147 -7.24 -0.94 -11.00
CA TYR A 147 -7.37 -2.05 -11.93
C TYR A 147 -6.32 -1.92 -13.02
N ILE A 148 -5.47 -2.93 -13.12
CA ILE A 148 -4.32 -2.95 -14.04
C ILE A 148 -4.65 -3.97 -15.11
N ASP A 149 -4.89 -3.53 -16.34
CA ASP A 149 -5.26 -4.39 -17.47
C ASP A 149 -4.09 -4.53 -18.44
N GLY A 150 -3.08 -5.33 -18.08
CA GLY A 150 -1.85 -5.46 -18.86
C GLY A 150 -0.92 -4.24 -18.80
N GLY A 151 -1.22 -3.26 -17.94
CA GLY A 151 -0.38 -2.09 -17.70
C GLY A 151 0.66 -2.31 -16.60
N GLU A 152 1.38 -1.24 -16.27
CA GLU A 152 2.37 -1.20 -15.19
C GLU A 152 1.98 -0.12 -14.16
N VAL A 153 2.00 -0.49 -12.88
CA VAL A 153 1.84 0.45 -11.75
C VAL A 153 3.04 0.32 -10.82
N VAL A 154 3.61 1.48 -10.47
CA VAL A 154 4.67 1.60 -9.47
C VAL A 154 4.23 2.53 -8.35
N LEU A 155 4.26 2.05 -7.11
CA LEU A 155 4.06 2.84 -5.89
C LEU A 155 5.40 3.06 -5.19
N ASN A 156 5.78 4.32 -5.02
CA ASN A 156 7.04 4.72 -4.38
C ASN A 156 6.81 5.56 -3.12
N GLY A 157 7.86 5.72 -2.33
CA GLY A 157 7.89 6.56 -1.14
C GLY A 157 6.87 6.08 -0.10
N THR A 158 5.96 6.98 0.29
CA THR A 158 4.89 6.71 1.25
C THR A 158 3.53 6.49 0.56
N SER A 159 3.51 6.14 -0.73
CA SER A 159 2.26 5.89 -1.45
C SER A 159 1.42 4.80 -0.78
N ARG A 160 0.10 5.02 -0.68
CA ARG A 160 -0.81 4.14 0.06
C ARG A 160 -2.09 3.88 -0.71
N LEU A 161 -2.52 2.63 -0.77
CA LEU A 161 -3.87 2.24 -1.20
C LEU A 161 -4.63 1.78 0.04
N ALA A 162 -5.76 2.39 0.32
CA ALA A 162 -6.48 2.12 1.56
C ALA A 162 -8.00 2.14 1.44
N ASN A 163 -8.62 1.32 2.28
CA ASN A 163 -10.06 1.35 2.56
C ASN A 163 -10.94 1.16 1.31
N ALA A 164 -10.47 0.41 0.32
CA ALA A 164 -11.22 0.09 -0.87
C ALA A 164 -12.07 -1.17 -0.66
N ALA A 165 -13.14 -1.28 -1.45
CA ALA A 165 -14.01 -2.44 -1.46
C ALA A 165 -14.20 -2.98 -2.89
N ALA A 166 -14.24 -4.31 -3.02
CA ALA A 166 -14.65 -4.95 -4.25
C ALA A 166 -15.71 -6.02 -3.99
N SER A 167 -16.76 -6.06 -4.83
CA SER A 167 -17.79 -7.10 -4.72
C SER A 167 -17.30 -8.47 -5.21
N ALA A 168 -16.32 -8.50 -6.13
CA ALA A 168 -15.80 -9.72 -6.73
C ALA A 168 -14.38 -10.06 -6.26
N SER A 169 -13.34 -9.27 -6.58
CA SER A 169 -11.95 -9.60 -6.21
C SER A 169 -11.02 -8.41 -6.25
N GLY A 170 -9.95 -8.42 -5.44
CA GLY A 170 -8.94 -7.36 -5.42
C GLY A 170 -9.53 -6.06 -4.92
N ALA A 171 -9.75 -5.92 -3.60
CA ALA A 171 -10.42 -4.73 -3.09
C ALA A 171 -9.59 -3.48 -3.36
N GLU A 172 -8.30 -3.50 -3.04
CA GLU A 172 -7.38 -2.42 -3.42
C GLU A 172 -6.99 -2.57 -4.88
N VAL A 173 -6.41 -3.71 -5.26
CA VAL A 173 -5.85 -3.91 -6.60
C VAL A 173 -6.38 -5.18 -7.25
N PHE A 174 -6.84 -5.04 -8.50
CA PHE A 174 -7.00 -6.17 -9.41
C PHE A 174 -5.99 -6.04 -10.54
N ASN A 175 -4.99 -6.91 -10.55
CA ASN A 175 -3.93 -6.95 -11.55
C ASN A 175 -4.20 -8.06 -12.57
N LYS A 176 -4.63 -7.70 -13.77
CA LYS A 176 -4.94 -8.62 -14.86
C LYS A 176 -3.82 -8.60 -15.89
N ARG A 177 -2.93 -9.59 -15.83
CA ARG A 177 -1.77 -9.73 -16.74
C ARG A 177 -0.85 -8.50 -16.79
N GLY A 178 -0.96 -7.60 -15.81
CA GLY A 178 -0.13 -6.42 -15.68
C GLY A 178 0.97 -6.60 -14.64
N THR A 179 1.60 -5.48 -14.28
CA THR A 179 2.65 -5.43 -13.27
C THR A 179 2.30 -4.43 -12.18
N LEU A 180 2.39 -4.85 -10.93
CA LEU A 180 2.29 -4.01 -9.74
C LEU A 180 3.61 -4.08 -8.97
N THR A 181 4.24 -2.94 -8.73
CA THR A 181 5.46 -2.84 -7.93
C THR A 181 5.25 -1.88 -6.75
N LEU A 182 5.57 -2.34 -5.54
CA LEU A 182 5.58 -1.55 -4.32
C LEU A 182 7.03 -1.40 -3.85
N ASN A 183 7.50 -0.17 -3.71
CA ASN A 183 8.84 0.16 -3.25
C ASN A 183 8.82 0.96 -1.94
N ASP A 184 10.00 1.16 -1.37
CA ASP A 184 10.25 2.00 -0.20
C ASP A 184 9.39 1.61 1.01
N THR A 185 8.33 2.36 1.29
CA THR A 185 7.37 2.15 2.38
C THR A 185 5.93 2.12 1.87
N ALA A 186 5.75 1.87 0.58
CA ALA A 186 4.43 1.81 -0.02
C ALA A 186 3.56 0.75 0.68
N LEU A 187 2.26 1.03 0.80
CA LEU A 187 1.37 0.23 1.61
C LEU A 187 0.02 -0.03 0.91
N VAL A 188 -0.43 -1.27 0.97
CA VAL A 188 -1.77 -1.69 0.54
C VAL A 188 -2.50 -2.27 1.74
N GLU A 189 -3.60 -1.66 2.16
CA GLU A 189 -4.23 -2.03 3.42
C GLU A 189 -5.73 -1.79 3.50
N HIS A 190 -6.38 -2.48 4.43
CA HIS A 190 -7.81 -2.33 4.72
C HIS A 190 -8.72 -2.53 3.50
N GLY A 191 -8.23 -3.24 2.48
CA GLY A 191 -9.03 -3.71 1.37
C GLY A 191 -9.97 -4.83 1.80
N VAL A 192 -11.27 -4.72 1.49
CA VAL A 192 -12.25 -5.75 1.86
C VAL A 192 -13.02 -6.27 0.64
N THR A 193 -13.00 -7.58 0.44
CA THR A 193 -13.89 -8.27 -0.51
C THR A 193 -14.87 -9.19 0.24
N PRO A 194 -16.12 -8.75 0.51
CA PRO A 194 -17.05 -9.50 1.34
C PRO A 194 -17.45 -10.87 0.79
N LEU A 195 -17.35 -11.08 -0.51
CA LEU A 195 -17.69 -12.35 -1.19
C LEU A 195 -16.53 -12.87 -2.05
N GLY A 196 -15.39 -12.18 -2.01
CA GLY A 196 -14.33 -12.26 -2.99
C GLY A 196 -13.02 -12.85 -2.48
N LYS A 197 -12.02 -12.74 -3.34
CA LYS A 197 -10.63 -13.17 -3.13
C LYS A 197 -9.71 -11.96 -3.25
N GLY A 198 -8.54 -12.00 -2.62
CA GLY A 198 -7.56 -10.91 -2.75
C GLY A 198 -8.08 -9.66 -2.06
N GLY A 199 -8.10 -9.66 -0.72
CA GLY A 199 -8.53 -8.48 0.05
C GLY A 199 -7.73 -7.25 -0.35
N GLY A 200 -6.40 -7.38 -0.35
CA GLY A 200 -5.51 -6.35 -0.90
C GLY A 200 -5.42 -6.48 -2.41
N VAL A 201 -4.76 -7.54 -2.87
CA VAL A 201 -4.40 -7.73 -4.28
C VAL A 201 -4.99 -9.03 -4.82
N TYR A 202 -5.65 -8.96 -5.97
CA TYR A 202 -5.91 -10.13 -6.81
C TYR A 202 -5.01 -10.07 -8.04
N ASN A 203 -4.10 -11.02 -8.17
CA ASN A 203 -3.15 -11.12 -9.28
C ASN A 203 -3.59 -12.22 -10.26
N ASP A 204 -4.08 -11.84 -11.43
CA ASP A 204 -4.59 -12.73 -12.48
C ASP A 204 -3.60 -12.82 -13.65
N GLY A 205 -2.70 -13.78 -13.60
CA GLY A 205 -1.65 -13.98 -14.61
C GLY A 205 -0.67 -12.81 -14.73
N GLY A 206 -0.66 -11.89 -13.76
CA GLY A 206 0.23 -10.73 -13.70
C GLY A 206 1.43 -10.96 -12.80
N THR A 207 2.20 -9.88 -12.59
CA THR A 207 3.35 -9.84 -11.67
C THR A 207 3.08 -8.85 -10.54
N VAL A 208 3.33 -9.28 -9.30
CA VAL A 208 3.34 -8.42 -8.11
C VAL A 208 4.73 -8.50 -7.47
N THR A 209 5.35 -7.34 -7.28
CA THR A 209 6.66 -7.22 -6.63
C THR A 209 6.54 -6.30 -5.43
N VAL A 210 6.98 -6.75 -4.26
CA VAL A 210 7.05 -5.96 -3.03
C VAL A 210 8.52 -5.88 -2.60
N ASN A 211 9.06 -4.68 -2.50
CA ASN A 211 10.47 -4.41 -2.23
C ASN A 211 10.65 -3.63 -0.91
N ASP A 212 11.90 -3.48 -0.50
CA ASP A 212 12.31 -2.61 0.61
C ASP A 212 11.54 -2.90 1.90
N ARG A 213 10.82 -1.91 2.44
CA ARG A 213 9.95 -2.02 3.62
C ARG A 213 8.48 -1.83 3.25
N ALA A 214 8.13 -2.05 1.98
CA ALA A 214 6.75 -1.99 1.53
C ALA A 214 5.93 -3.14 2.12
N ARG A 215 4.62 -2.91 2.29
CA ARG A 215 3.76 -3.82 3.03
C ARG A 215 2.39 -4.02 2.37
N ILE A 216 1.84 -5.21 2.55
CA ILE A 216 0.43 -5.52 2.28
C ILE A 216 -0.17 -6.01 3.59
N ALA A 217 -1.01 -5.21 4.24
CA ALA A 217 -1.40 -5.46 5.61
C ALA A 217 -2.86 -5.17 5.94
N GLY A 218 -3.43 -5.92 6.88
CA GLY A 218 -4.79 -5.64 7.39
C GLY A 218 -5.89 -5.79 6.34
N ASN A 219 -5.67 -6.57 5.28
CA ASN A 219 -6.64 -6.77 4.21
C ASN A 219 -7.48 -8.02 4.44
N ARG A 220 -8.71 -8.05 3.90
CA ARG A 220 -9.66 -9.14 4.09
C ARG A 220 -10.30 -9.65 2.79
N GLY A 221 -10.05 -10.91 2.46
CA GLY A 221 -10.67 -11.60 1.33
C GLY A 221 -11.44 -12.84 1.79
N LEU A 222 -12.78 -12.85 1.72
CA LEU A 222 -13.58 -13.91 2.34
C LEU A 222 -13.27 -15.33 1.81
N ARG A 223 -12.87 -15.45 0.54
CA ARG A 223 -12.60 -16.72 -0.15
C ARG A 223 -11.11 -17.01 -0.31
N GLY A 224 -10.28 -16.42 0.54
CA GLY A 224 -8.83 -16.62 0.57
C GLY A 224 -8.03 -15.51 -0.12
N GLY A 225 -6.73 -15.51 0.14
CA GLY A 225 -5.83 -14.44 -0.27
C GLY A 225 -6.21 -13.14 0.44
N GLY A 226 -6.17 -13.12 1.78
CA GLY A 226 -6.48 -11.91 2.54
C GLY A 226 -5.63 -10.74 2.06
N GLY A 227 -4.30 -10.95 2.03
CA GLY A 227 -3.35 -10.03 1.41
C GLY A 227 -3.36 -10.15 -0.11
N ILE A 228 -2.90 -11.29 -0.64
CA ILE A 228 -2.79 -11.56 -2.07
C ILE A 228 -3.49 -12.87 -2.45
N TYR A 229 -4.35 -12.83 -3.47
CA TYR A 229 -4.73 -14.05 -4.21
C TYR A 229 -3.98 -14.08 -5.54
N ASN A 230 -3.11 -15.08 -5.74
CA ASN A 230 -2.27 -15.22 -6.91
C ASN A 230 -2.79 -16.32 -7.86
N SER A 231 -3.53 -15.93 -8.90
CA SER A 231 -4.06 -16.82 -9.93
C SER A 231 -3.10 -16.89 -11.11
N LYS A 232 -2.30 -17.97 -11.21
CA LYS A 232 -1.36 -18.21 -12.32
C LYS A 232 -0.37 -17.07 -12.60
N GLY A 233 -0.15 -16.21 -11.62
CA GLY A 233 0.75 -15.06 -11.71
C GLY A 233 2.05 -15.31 -10.93
N THR A 234 2.88 -14.27 -10.86
CA THR A 234 4.12 -14.26 -10.07
C THR A 234 4.01 -13.25 -8.94
N VAL A 235 4.41 -13.66 -7.74
CA VAL A 235 4.57 -12.78 -6.57
C VAL A 235 6.02 -12.86 -6.12
N THR A 236 6.68 -11.72 -5.96
CA THR A 236 8.07 -11.65 -5.46
C THR A 236 8.15 -10.70 -4.27
N LEU A 237 8.76 -11.16 -3.17
CA LEU A 237 9.06 -10.36 -2.00
C LEU A 237 10.58 -10.24 -1.86
N ASN A 238 11.08 -9.02 -1.91
CA ASN A 238 12.49 -8.69 -1.77
C ASN A 238 12.75 -7.94 -0.46
N ASP A 239 14.01 -7.99 0.00
CA ASP A 239 14.50 -7.25 1.16
C ASP A 239 13.64 -7.48 2.43
N ASP A 240 13.15 -6.40 3.05
CA ASP A 240 12.34 -6.40 4.28
C ASP A 240 10.82 -6.31 3.98
N ALA A 241 10.39 -6.64 2.77
CA ALA A 241 8.99 -6.61 2.37
C ALA A 241 8.13 -7.51 3.25
N ARG A 242 6.89 -7.06 3.58
CA ARG A 242 5.99 -7.80 4.47
C ARG A 242 4.57 -7.95 3.95
N ILE A 243 4.00 -9.12 4.20
CA ILE A 243 2.57 -9.42 4.06
C ILE A 243 2.08 -9.89 5.42
N GLU A 244 1.34 -9.05 6.13
CA GLU A 244 1.03 -9.30 7.54
C GLU A 244 -0.36 -8.88 7.97
N ASP A 245 -0.86 -9.52 9.03
CA ASP A 245 -2.15 -9.21 9.65
C ASP A 245 -3.35 -9.25 8.67
N ASN A 246 -3.26 -10.03 7.60
CA ASN A 246 -4.34 -10.19 6.63
C ASN A 246 -5.28 -11.36 6.99
N ASP A 247 -6.54 -11.29 6.55
CA ASP A 247 -7.60 -12.26 6.84
C ASP A 247 -8.21 -12.86 5.57
N GLY A 248 -7.93 -14.14 5.31
CA GLY A 248 -8.50 -14.97 4.25
C GLY A 248 -9.95 -15.42 4.53
N GLY A 249 -10.52 -15.03 5.67
CA GLY A 249 -11.90 -15.26 6.04
C GLY A 249 -12.24 -16.74 6.16
N ARG A 250 -13.06 -17.24 5.23
CA ARG A 250 -13.46 -18.66 5.17
C ARG A 250 -12.60 -19.46 4.19
N GLY A 251 -11.74 -18.80 3.42
CA GLY A 251 -10.74 -19.44 2.58
C GLY A 251 -9.39 -19.52 3.29
N ASN A 252 -8.43 -20.12 2.60
CA ASN A 252 -7.05 -20.25 3.07
C ASN A 252 -6.17 -19.14 2.46
N GLY A 253 -4.89 -19.15 2.75
CA GLY A 253 -3.95 -18.11 2.37
C GLY A 253 -4.34 -16.75 2.95
N GLY A 254 -4.33 -16.62 4.27
CA GLY A 254 -4.53 -15.33 4.94
C GLY A 254 -3.61 -14.25 4.38
N GLY A 255 -2.31 -14.53 4.31
CA GLY A 255 -1.34 -13.67 3.66
C GLY A 255 -1.42 -13.82 2.14
N ILE A 256 -1.03 -15.00 1.63
CA ILE A 256 -1.11 -15.32 0.19
C ILE A 256 -1.83 -16.66 -0.03
N TYR A 257 -2.78 -16.67 -0.97
CA TYR A 257 -3.28 -17.90 -1.60
C TYR A 257 -2.68 -18.02 -3.00
N ASN A 258 -1.88 -19.05 -3.26
CA ASN A 258 -1.27 -19.29 -4.56
C ASN A 258 -2.03 -20.35 -5.38
N ASP A 259 -2.74 -19.93 -6.43
CA ASP A 259 -3.56 -20.77 -7.31
C ASP A 259 -2.84 -21.01 -8.64
N GLY A 260 -1.89 -21.94 -8.63
CA GLY A 260 -1.13 -22.34 -9.82
C GLY A 260 -0.15 -21.28 -10.35
N GLY A 261 0.23 -20.32 -9.51
CA GLY A 261 1.28 -19.33 -9.79
C GLY A 261 2.59 -19.62 -9.07
N THR A 262 3.48 -18.64 -9.04
CA THR A 262 4.76 -18.68 -8.32
C THR A 262 4.81 -17.63 -7.22
N VAL A 263 5.42 -17.98 -6.09
CA VAL A 263 5.71 -17.07 -4.99
C VAL A 263 7.18 -17.22 -4.64
N ASP A 264 7.96 -16.16 -4.81
CA ASP A 264 9.37 -16.11 -4.45
C ASP A 264 9.56 -15.11 -3.28
N TYR A 265 10.16 -15.57 -2.20
CA TYR A 265 10.48 -14.75 -1.03
C TYR A 265 11.77 -15.26 -0.39
N ARG A 266 12.63 -14.33 0.03
CA ARG A 266 13.98 -14.67 0.53
C ARG A 266 14.08 -14.79 2.05
N THR A 267 13.11 -14.26 2.79
CA THR A 267 13.19 -14.17 4.25
C THR A 267 12.01 -14.89 4.90
N THR A 268 12.29 -15.58 6.01
CA THR A 268 11.28 -16.35 6.75
C THR A 268 10.21 -15.49 7.43
N HIS A 269 10.39 -14.17 7.49
CA HIS A 269 9.46 -13.22 8.11
C HIS A 269 8.67 -12.39 7.10
N ALA A 270 8.79 -12.69 5.81
CA ALA A 270 8.14 -11.92 4.76
C ALA A 270 6.61 -12.05 4.80
N ILE A 271 6.07 -13.14 5.34
CA ILE A 271 4.63 -13.43 5.39
C ILE A 271 4.30 -13.96 6.78
N THR A 272 3.70 -13.13 7.65
CA THR A 272 3.49 -13.46 9.07
C THR A 272 2.23 -12.84 9.66
N GLY A 273 1.66 -13.47 10.70
CA GLY A 273 0.54 -12.90 11.45
C GLY A 273 -0.80 -12.91 10.71
N ASN A 274 -0.89 -13.61 9.58
CA ASN A 274 -2.11 -13.68 8.80
C ASN A 274 -3.00 -14.85 9.25
N ARG A 275 -4.29 -14.78 8.91
CA ARG A 275 -5.29 -15.79 9.28
C ARG A 275 -6.11 -16.22 8.06
N PRO A 276 -6.53 -17.50 7.95
CA PRO A 276 -6.26 -18.58 8.92
C PRO A 276 -4.80 -19.05 8.94
N ASP A 277 -4.06 -18.81 7.87
CA ASP A 277 -2.68 -19.23 7.62
C ASP A 277 -1.89 -18.12 6.89
N ASP A 278 -0.56 -18.15 6.98
CA ASP A 278 0.28 -17.14 6.33
C ASP A 278 0.32 -17.31 4.80
N CYS A 279 0.48 -18.54 4.34
CA CYS A 279 0.66 -18.82 2.93
C CYS A 279 0.12 -20.20 2.59
N ARG A 280 -0.69 -20.28 1.54
CA ARG A 280 -1.11 -21.55 0.94
C ARG A 280 -0.45 -21.75 -0.41
N ASP A 281 0.14 -22.93 -0.60
CA ASP A 281 0.78 -23.38 -1.84
C ASP A 281 1.96 -22.46 -2.26
N CYS A 282 2.66 -21.93 -1.26
CA CYS A 282 3.84 -21.10 -1.40
C CYS A 282 5.10 -21.92 -1.07
N SER A 283 5.58 -22.74 -2.00
CA SER A 283 6.90 -23.36 -1.81
C SER A 283 7.96 -22.28 -1.90
N PRO A 284 8.80 -22.06 -0.87
CA PRO A 284 9.91 -21.14 -0.97
C PRO A 284 10.86 -21.56 -2.10
N ALA A 285 11.58 -20.59 -2.68
CA ALA A 285 12.72 -20.89 -3.53
C ALA A 285 13.67 -21.85 -2.79
N ALA A 286 14.14 -22.90 -3.48
CA ALA A 286 14.94 -23.97 -2.90
C ALA A 286 16.10 -23.40 -2.04
N GLY A 287 16.02 -23.60 -0.71
CA GLY A 287 17.09 -23.21 0.22
C GLY A 287 16.69 -22.40 1.46
N THR A 288 15.42 -22.00 1.62
CA THR A 288 14.95 -21.36 2.86
C THR A 288 13.85 -22.22 3.50
N GLY A 289 14.19 -22.94 4.58
CA GLY A 289 13.24 -23.78 5.30
C GLY A 289 12.13 -22.92 5.92
N ASN A 290 10.88 -23.18 5.56
CA ASN A 290 9.73 -22.49 6.10
C ASN A 290 9.34 -23.14 7.44
N SER A 291 9.51 -22.42 8.54
CA SER A 291 8.99 -22.76 9.87
C SER A 291 7.75 -21.91 10.19
N GLY A 292 6.79 -21.88 9.28
CA GLY A 292 5.45 -21.37 9.57
C GLY A 292 4.77 -22.31 10.56
N THR A 293 4.38 -21.81 11.72
CA THR A 293 3.63 -22.59 12.72
C THR A 293 2.24 -22.91 12.16
N ASP A 294 2.02 -24.18 11.80
CA ASP A 294 0.72 -24.74 11.47
C ASP A 294 -0.26 -24.49 12.64
N SER A 295 -1.23 -23.62 12.40
CA SER A 295 -2.42 -23.53 13.20
C SER A 295 -3.59 -24.01 12.35
N SER A 296 -3.89 -25.30 12.47
CA SER A 296 -5.16 -25.96 12.12
C SER A 296 -5.37 -26.49 10.69
N GLY A 297 -4.41 -27.26 10.16
CA GLY A 297 -4.66 -28.17 9.03
C GLY A 297 -4.47 -29.65 9.40
N THR A 298 -5.48 -30.50 9.19
CA THR A 298 -5.28 -31.96 9.20
C THR A 298 -4.32 -32.35 8.08
N ASP A 299 -3.12 -32.81 8.43
CA ASP A 299 -2.16 -33.47 7.53
C ASP A 299 -2.88 -34.54 6.70
N SER A 300 -2.86 -34.34 5.38
CA SER A 300 -3.05 -35.42 4.42
C SER A 300 -1.84 -35.45 3.49
N SER A 301 -0.82 -36.16 3.95
CA SER A 301 0.29 -36.75 3.20
C SER A 301 1.14 -35.76 2.39
N GLY A 302 2.23 -35.28 2.99
CA GLY A 302 3.32 -34.63 2.26
C GLY A 302 4.48 -34.23 3.16
N THR A 303 5.46 -35.12 3.31
CA THR A 303 6.84 -34.92 3.83
C THR A 303 7.03 -33.80 4.86
N ASP A 304 7.05 -34.19 6.15
CA ASP A 304 7.42 -33.31 7.25
C ASP A 304 8.82 -32.70 7.05
N SER A 305 8.96 -31.45 7.46
CA SER A 305 10.24 -30.89 7.85
C SER A 305 10.01 -30.12 9.15
N SER A 306 10.06 -30.86 10.26
CA SER A 306 10.37 -30.37 11.62
C SER A 306 9.67 -29.08 12.08
N GLY A 307 8.35 -29.12 12.26
CA GLY A 307 7.61 -28.17 13.08
C GLY A 307 7.39 -28.71 14.49
N THR A 308 7.62 -27.91 15.54
CA THR A 308 7.17 -28.23 16.90
C THR A 308 5.66 -28.06 16.99
N ASP A 309 4.91 -29.15 17.20
CA ASP A 309 3.48 -29.06 17.47
C ASP A 309 3.23 -28.25 18.75
N SER A 310 2.20 -27.43 18.74
CA SER A 310 1.58 -26.93 19.96
C SER A 310 0.23 -27.59 20.10
N SER A 311 0.20 -28.69 20.87
CA SER A 311 -1.00 -29.25 21.51
C SER A 311 -2.07 -29.84 20.58
N GLY A 312 -1.66 -30.78 19.72
CA GLY A 312 -2.59 -31.75 19.13
C GLY A 312 -2.50 -33.08 19.88
N THR A 313 -3.60 -33.57 20.46
CA THR A 313 -3.65 -34.93 21.00
C THR A 313 -3.47 -35.92 19.85
N ASP A 314 -2.35 -36.64 19.84
CA ASP A 314 -2.14 -37.88 19.09
C ASP A 314 -3.32 -38.83 19.37
N SER A 315 -4.25 -38.91 18.41
CA SER A 315 -5.17 -40.05 18.35
C SER A 315 -4.43 -41.19 17.68
N SER A 316 -3.72 -41.96 18.50
CA SER A 316 -2.94 -43.10 18.07
C SER A 316 -3.89 -44.11 17.43
N GLY A 317 -3.72 -44.31 16.12
CA GLY A 317 -4.38 -45.38 15.39
C GLY A 317 -4.10 -46.72 16.06
N THR A 318 -5.15 -47.49 16.31
CA THR A 318 -5.08 -48.87 16.79
C THR A 318 -4.40 -49.74 15.75
N GLY A 319 -3.08 -49.93 15.91
CA GLY A 319 -2.27 -50.84 15.12
C GLY A 319 -2.14 -52.21 15.79
N GLY A 320 -2.67 -53.24 15.13
CA GLY A 320 -2.06 -54.58 15.09
C GLY A 320 -2.29 -55.51 16.28
N SER A 321 -3.39 -56.26 16.25
CA SER A 321 -3.43 -57.60 16.87
C SER A 321 -2.44 -58.52 16.13
N GLY A 322 -1.32 -58.83 16.79
CA GLY A 322 -0.36 -59.85 16.34
C GLY A 322 -0.95 -61.26 16.41
N PRO A 323 -0.32 -62.25 15.73
CA PRO A 323 -0.86 -63.59 15.63
C PRO A 323 -0.70 -64.34 16.97
N GLU A 324 -1.80 -64.92 17.46
CA GLU A 324 -1.76 -65.82 18.61
C GLU A 324 -1.04 -67.12 18.24
N ASN A 325 -0.01 -67.39 19.02
CA ASN A 325 0.83 -68.57 18.97
C ASN A 325 0.09 -69.72 19.67
N SER A 326 -0.38 -70.74 18.92
CA SER A 326 -0.97 -71.96 19.49
C SER A 326 -0.13 -73.18 19.08
N GLY A 327 0.56 -73.74 20.06
CA GLY A 327 1.17 -75.07 20.05
C GLY A 327 1.00 -75.69 21.45
N PRO A 328 1.21 -77.00 21.59
CA PRO A 328 0.19 -78.04 21.52
C PRO A 328 -0.27 -78.50 22.91
N ASP A 329 -1.47 -79.07 23.03
CA ASP A 329 -1.90 -79.79 24.24
C ASP A 329 -1.70 -81.31 24.04
N PRO A 330 -1.18 -82.05 25.04
CA PRO A 330 -0.78 -83.44 24.89
C PRO A 330 -1.88 -84.46 25.22
N THR A 331 -1.77 -85.61 24.54
CA THR A 331 -2.37 -86.95 24.77
C THR A 331 -3.88 -87.10 24.78
#